data_AF-A0A0F9RZC0-F1
#
_entry.id   AF-A0A0F9RZC0-F1
#
_cell.length_a   1.000
_cell.length_b   1.000
_cell.length_c   1.000
_cell.angle_alpha   90.00
_cell.angle_beta   90.00
_cell.angle_gamma   90.00
#
_symmetry.space_group_name_H-M   'P 1'
#
loop_
_entity.id
_entity.type
_entity.pdbx_description
1 polymer ?
#
loop_
_entity_poly.entity_id
_entity_poly.type
_entity_poly.pdbx_seq_one_letter_code
_entity_poly.pdbx_strand_id
1 'polypeptide(L)'
;MSQTKEQIFNNVYTILVEECGAPDGSYRQSFVHYHTEERPEWHSKTTEWRFGGKLRFGGKFWVREGYGEGFTVNCYNEDATLELLEIIEKTNEKLAGLFELYKEVQNGKGAVV
;
A
#
# COMPACT_ATOMS: atom_id res chain seq x y z
N MET A 1 14.00 -9.11 14.86
CA MET A 1 14.18 -7.66 14.63
C MET A 1 12.84 -7.14 14.16
N SER A 2 12.28 -6.11 14.80
CA SER A 2 11.02 -5.49 14.33
C SER A 2 11.29 -4.73 13.02
N GLN A 3 10.40 -4.83 12.03
CA GLN A 3 10.54 -4.09 10.78
C GLN A 3 10.22 -2.61 10.98
N THR A 4 10.87 -1.71 10.24
CA THR A 4 10.52 -0.28 10.23
C THR A 4 9.36 -0.02 9.27
N LYS A 5 8.64 1.10 9.46
CA LYS A 5 7.60 1.57 8.53
C LYS A 5 8.14 1.68 7.10
N GLU A 6 9.37 2.18 6.95
CA GLU A 6 10.06 2.28 5.67
C GLU A 6 10.32 0.91 5.02
N GLN A 7 10.78 -0.08 5.79
CA GLN A 7 10.98 -1.43 5.30
C GLN A 7 9.66 -2.06 4.84
N ILE A 8 8.57 -1.85 5.58
CA ILE A 8 7.24 -2.35 5.22
C ILE A 8 6.77 -1.74 3.90
N PHE A 9 6.85 -0.42 3.73
CA PHE A 9 6.42 0.22 2.48
C PHE A 9 7.34 -0.10 1.28
N ASN A 10 8.63 -0.39 1.51
CA ASN A 10 9.48 -0.95 0.46
C ASN A 10 9.04 -2.36 0.04
N ASN A 11 8.61 -3.21 0.98
CA ASN A 11 8.07 -4.54 0.68
C ASN A 11 6.73 -4.44 -0.06
N VAL A 12 5.85 -3.54 0.37
CA VAL A 12 4.60 -3.23 -0.36
C VAL A 12 4.92 -2.83 -1.79
N TYR A 13 5.87 -1.91 -1.99
CA TYR A 13 6.22 -1.45 -3.33
C TYR A 13 6.77 -2.56 -4.22
N THR A 14 7.54 -3.46 -3.64
CA THR A 14 8.06 -4.64 -4.36
C THR A 14 6.92 -5.51 -4.88
N ILE A 15 5.88 -5.75 -4.08
CA ILE A 15 4.66 -6.46 -4.53
C ILE A 15 3.95 -5.69 -5.65
N LEU A 16 3.83 -4.35 -5.54
CA LEU A 16 3.21 -3.53 -6.58
C LEU A 16 3.97 -3.59 -7.91
N VAL A 17 5.30 -3.66 -7.87
CA VAL A 17 6.13 -3.83 -9.08
C VAL A 17 5.95 -5.24 -9.67
N GLU A 18 6.04 -6.27 -8.84
CA GLU A 18 5.96 -7.67 -9.28
C GLU A 18 4.60 -8.04 -9.87
N GLU A 19 3.53 -7.75 -9.12
CA GLU A 19 2.18 -8.19 -9.48
C GLU A 19 1.49 -7.20 -10.41
N CYS A 20 1.51 -5.92 -10.05
CA CYS A 20 0.79 -4.87 -10.77
C CYS A 20 1.63 -4.14 -11.82
N GLY A 21 2.94 -4.39 -11.92
CA GLY A 21 3.81 -3.68 -12.88
C GLY A 21 3.91 -2.19 -12.61
N ALA A 22 3.91 -1.76 -11.34
CA ALA A 22 4.15 -0.37 -10.97
C ALA A 22 5.53 0.09 -11.50
N PRO A 23 5.67 1.35 -11.98
CA PRO A 23 6.98 1.90 -12.35
C PRO A 23 7.93 1.90 -11.17
N ASP A 24 9.20 1.52 -11.32
CA ASP A 24 10.18 1.56 -10.22
C ASP A 24 11.04 2.85 -10.25
N GLY A 25 12.05 2.94 -9.39
CA GLY A 25 12.96 4.07 -9.28
C GLY A 25 12.34 5.23 -8.51
N SER A 26 12.16 6.38 -9.15
CA SER A 26 11.63 7.60 -8.51
C SER A 26 10.21 7.42 -7.95
N TYR A 27 9.40 6.56 -8.57
CA TYR A 27 8.06 6.25 -8.09
C TYR A 27 8.09 5.48 -6.75
N ARG A 28 9.04 4.55 -6.58
CA ARG A 28 9.25 3.86 -5.28
C ARG A 28 9.63 4.86 -4.19
N GLN A 29 10.58 5.75 -4.48
CA GLN A 29 11.03 6.76 -3.53
C GLN A 29 9.87 7.68 -3.11
N SER A 30 9.08 8.16 -4.09
CA SER A 30 7.88 8.97 -3.84
C SER A 30 6.84 8.21 -3.00
N PHE A 31 6.57 6.95 -3.32
CA PHE A 31 5.64 6.11 -2.58
C PHE A 31 6.05 5.89 -1.13
N VAL A 32 7.32 5.51 -0.91
CA VAL A 32 7.84 5.25 0.44
C VAL A 32 7.77 6.54 1.25
N HIS A 33 8.28 7.64 0.70
CA HIS A 33 8.23 8.96 1.33
C HIS A 33 6.80 9.35 1.72
N TYR A 34 5.84 9.29 0.76
CA TYR A 34 4.44 9.64 0.98
C TYR A 34 3.79 8.88 2.16
N HIS A 35 4.18 7.62 2.36
CA HIS A 35 3.62 6.79 3.42
C HIS A 35 4.45 6.79 4.70
N THR A 36 5.73 7.12 4.68
CA THR A 36 6.57 7.15 5.88
C THR A 36 6.54 8.48 6.61
N GLU A 37 6.30 9.59 5.90
CA GLU A 37 6.25 10.92 6.51
C GLU A 37 5.21 11.01 7.62
N GLU A 38 5.57 11.77 8.66
CA GLU A 38 4.65 12.10 9.74
C GLU A 38 3.62 13.10 9.21
N ARG A 39 2.35 12.71 9.27
CA ARG A 39 1.24 13.58 8.93
C ARG A 39 0.66 14.20 10.20
N PRO A 40 0.18 15.44 10.14
CA PRO A 40 -0.54 16.04 11.26
C PRO A 40 -1.71 15.16 11.69
N GLU A 41 -2.01 15.17 12.98
CA GLU A 41 -3.07 14.39 13.61
C GLU A 41 -4.48 14.62 13.03
N TRP A 42 -4.74 15.80 12.45
CA TRP A 42 -5.98 16.11 11.75
C TRP A 42 -6.09 15.47 10.36
N HIS A 43 -5.01 14.89 9.84
CA HIS A 43 -5.00 14.25 8.53
C HIS A 43 -5.55 12.82 8.63
N SER A 44 -6.45 12.45 7.71
CA SER A 44 -6.94 11.08 7.58
C SER A 44 -5.78 10.10 7.45
N LYS A 45 -5.79 9.04 8.26
CA LYS A 45 -4.83 7.94 8.16
C LYS A 45 -5.15 6.99 7.00
N THR A 46 -6.38 7.05 6.46
CA THR A 46 -6.70 6.43 5.17
C THR A 46 -6.10 7.26 4.04
N THR A 47 -5.25 6.66 3.22
CA THR A 47 -4.51 7.34 2.13
C THR A 47 -4.58 6.57 0.81
N GLU A 48 -4.69 7.31 -0.30
CA GLU A 48 -4.62 6.80 -1.69
C GLU A 48 -3.26 7.18 -2.30
N TRP A 49 -2.63 6.24 -3.01
CA TRP A 49 -1.49 6.54 -3.88
C TRP A 49 -1.66 5.90 -5.26
N ARG A 50 -1.46 6.68 -6.32
CA ARG A 50 -1.68 6.25 -7.70
C ARG A 50 -0.37 5.83 -8.36
N PHE A 51 -0.38 4.67 -8.98
CA PHE A 51 0.80 4.08 -9.63
C PHE A 51 0.54 3.57 -11.04
N GLY A 52 -0.71 3.20 -11.33
CA GLY A 52 -1.12 2.64 -12.60
C GLY A 52 -0.57 1.24 -12.88
N GLY A 53 0.38 1.13 -13.81
CA GLY A 53 0.96 -0.16 -14.24
C GLY A 53 0.02 -1.00 -15.10
N LYS A 54 0.00 -2.32 -14.87
CA LYS A 54 -0.93 -3.27 -15.52
C LYS A 54 -2.40 -2.91 -15.26
N LEU A 55 -2.68 -2.22 -14.15
CA LEU A 55 -4.02 -1.73 -13.78
C LEU A 55 -4.41 -0.42 -14.48
N ARG A 56 -3.66 0.00 -15.52
CA ARG A 56 -3.92 1.20 -16.34
C ARG A 56 -4.01 2.47 -15.50
N PHE A 57 -4.77 3.48 -15.92
CA PHE A 57 -4.96 4.71 -15.15
C PHE A 57 -5.64 4.50 -13.79
N GLY A 58 -6.25 3.32 -13.57
CA GLY A 58 -6.96 2.96 -12.35
C GLY A 58 -6.09 2.44 -11.22
N GLY A 59 -4.82 2.06 -11.46
CA GLY A 59 -3.97 1.42 -10.45
C GLY A 59 -3.71 2.30 -9.23
N LYS A 60 -4.36 1.94 -8.12
CA LYS A 60 -4.33 2.66 -6.85
C LYS A 60 -4.00 1.72 -5.71
N PHE A 61 -3.11 2.16 -4.85
CA PHE A 61 -2.85 1.57 -3.55
C PHE A 61 -3.56 2.38 -2.46
N TRP A 62 -4.13 1.68 -1.49
CA TRP A 62 -4.82 2.26 -0.35
C TRP A 62 -4.26 1.70 0.94
N VAL A 63 -3.96 2.60 1.88
CA VAL A 63 -3.94 2.28 3.30
C VAL A 63 -5.32 2.63 3.83
N ARG A 64 -6.06 1.66 4.34
CA ARG A 64 -7.36 1.87 4.99
C ARG A 64 -7.20 1.62 6.48
N GLU A 65 -7.69 2.53 7.30
CA GLU A 65 -7.78 2.35 8.75
C GLU A 65 -9.24 2.48 9.22
N GLY A 66 -9.65 1.67 10.19
CA GLY A 66 -11.04 1.61 10.68
C GLY A 66 -11.84 0.43 10.09
N TYR A 67 -13.11 0.64 9.75
CA TYR A 67 -13.94 -0.43 9.19
C TYR A 67 -13.47 -0.81 7.78
N GLY A 68 -13.09 -2.08 7.57
CA GLY A 68 -12.47 -2.54 6.33
C GLY A 68 -11.01 -2.10 6.18
N GLU A 69 -10.29 -2.00 7.31
CA GLU A 69 -8.86 -1.70 7.32
C GLU A 69 -8.02 -2.71 6.54
N GLY A 70 -6.90 -2.24 5.99
CA GLY A 70 -6.02 -3.07 5.20
C GLY A 70 -5.20 -2.30 4.18
N PHE A 71 -4.18 -2.97 3.68
CA PHE A 71 -3.52 -2.61 2.43
C PHE A 71 -4.29 -3.23 1.27
N THR A 72 -4.77 -2.38 0.36
CA THR A 72 -5.55 -2.84 -0.78
C THR A 72 -5.12 -2.13 -2.06
N VAL A 73 -5.24 -2.84 -3.17
CA VAL A 73 -5.14 -2.33 -4.52
C VAL A 73 -6.49 -2.46 -5.20
N ASN A 74 -6.84 -1.47 -6.01
CA ASN A 74 -7.99 -1.54 -6.90
C ASN A 74 -7.71 -0.82 -8.23
N CYS A 75 -8.63 -1.02 -9.18
CA CYS A 75 -8.75 -0.24 -10.40
C CYS A 75 -10.12 0.44 -10.44
N TYR A 76 -10.35 1.28 -11.46
CA TYR A 76 -11.69 1.78 -11.74
C TYR A 76 -12.60 0.64 -12.22
N ASN A 77 -13.88 0.67 -11.84
CA ASN A 77 -14.82 -0.41 -12.17
C ASN A 77 -15.05 -0.50 -13.68
N GLU A 78 -15.04 0.63 -14.38
CA GLU A 78 -15.15 0.72 -15.83
C GLU A 78 -13.96 0.10 -16.58
N ASP A 79 -12.80 -0.01 -15.92
CA ASP A 79 -11.60 -0.63 -16.47
C ASP A 79 -11.49 -2.12 -16.11
N ALA A 80 -12.39 -2.64 -15.27
CA ALA A 80 -12.28 -4.00 -14.73
C ALA A 80 -12.44 -5.08 -15.81
N THR A 81 -11.45 -5.96 -15.91
CA THR A 81 -11.50 -7.19 -16.70
C THR A 81 -11.19 -8.37 -15.77
N LEU A 82 -11.53 -9.60 -16.18
CA LEU A 82 -11.22 -10.80 -15.39
C LEU A 82 -9.72 -10.91 -15.05
N GLU A 83 -8.86 -10.61 -16.02
CA GLU A 83 -7.40 -10.57 -15.81
C GLU A 83 -6.98 -9.56 -14.74
N LEU A 84 -7.55 -8.34 -14.75
CA LEU A 84 -7.20 -7.34 -13.74
C LEU A 84 -7.74 -7.71 -12.36
N LEU A 85 -8.92 -8.34 -12.29
CA LEU A 85 -9.49 -8.83 -11.04
C LEU A 85 -8.62 -9.92 -10.41
N GLU A 86 -8.08 -10.84 -11.20
CA GLU A 86 -7.13 -11.86 -10.74
C GLU A 86 -5.82 -11.23 -10.21
N ILE A 87 -5.29 -10.23 -10.91
CA ILE A 87 -4.11 -9.48 -10.45
C ILE A 87 -4.41 -8.78 -9.11
N ILE A 88 -5.57 -8.13 -8.99
CA ILE A 88 -5.99 -7.43 -7.78
C ILE A 88 -6.13 -8.39 -6.60
N GLU A 89 -6.82 -9.52 -6.79
CA GLU A 89 -7.02 -10.54 -5.77
C GLU A 89 -5.68 -11.06 -5.25
N LYS A 90 -4.83 -11.56 -6.15
CA LYS A 90 -3.49 -12.06 -5.82
C LYS A 90 -2.63 -11.00 -5.13
N THR A 91 -2.71 -9.75 -5.56
CA THR A 91 -1.97 -8.63 -4.94
C THR A 91 -2.45 -8.39 -3.51
N ASN A 92 -3.77 -8.33 -3.30
CA ASN A 92 -4.36 -8.06 -2.00
C ASN A 92 -4.07 -9.18 -0.99
N GLU A 93 -4.06 -10.43 -1.43
CA GLU A 93 -3.64 -11.57 -0.60
C GLU A 93 -2.20 -11.39 -0.09
N LYS A 94 -1.26 -10.99 -0.96
CA LYS A 94 0.13 -10.74 -0.57
C LYS A 94 0.27 -9.53 0.36
N LEU A 95 -0.54 -8.50 0.16
CA LEU A 95 -0.51 -7.29 0.97
C LEU A 95 -1.06 -7.48 2.38
N ALA A 96 -1.99 -8.43 2.58
CA ALA A 96 -2.62 -8.68 3.87
C ALA A 96 -1.60 -8.93 5.00
N GLY A 97 -0.56 -9.73 4.74
CA GLY A 97 0.48 -10.02 5.73
C GLY A 97 1.33 -8.79 6.11
N LEU A 98 1.54 -7.85 5.16
CA LEU A 98 2.29 -6.63 5.43
C LEU A 98 1.48 -5.60 6.23
N PHE A 99 0.15 -5.64 6.13
CA PHE A 99 -0.71 -4.75 6.90
C PHE A 99 -0.67 -5.06 8.41
N GLU A 100 -0.59 -6.33 8.79
CA GLU A 100 -0.47 -6.70 10.21
C GLU A 100 0.86 -6.19 10.80
N LEU A 101 1.97 -6.34 10.07
CA LEU A 101 3.26 -5.78 10.47
C LEU A 101 3.21 -4.26 10.58
N TYR A 102 2.50 -3.60 9.66
CA TYR A 102 2.28 -2.15 9.73
C TYR A 102 1.53 -1.73 11.00
N LYS A 103 0.47 -2.46 11.38
CA LYS A 103 -0.26 -2.20 12.63
C LYS A 103 0.61 -2.40 13.86
N GLU A 104 1.43 -3.45 13.90
CA GLU A 104 2.38 -3.69 15.00
C GLU A 104 3.35 -2.52 15.18
N VAL A 105 3.89 -2.00 14.07
CA VAL A 105 4.81 -0.84 14.10
C VAL A 105 4.09 0.44 14.52
N GLN A 106 2.85 0.66 14.06
CA GLN A 106 2.05 1.82 14.46
C GLN A 106 1.66 1.78 15.95
N ASN A 107 1.26 0.61 16.45
CA ASN A 107 0.89 0.42 17.85
C ASN A 107 2.11 0.43 18.78
N GLY A 108 3.25 -0.08 18.30
CA GLY A 108 4.54 -0.06 18.99
C GLY A 108 5.19 1.32 19.08
N LYS A 109 4.77 2.28 18.24
CA LYS A 109 5.08 3.71 18.41
C LYS A 109 4.36 4.36 19.61
N GLY A 110 3.61 3.59 20.40
CA GLY A 110 3.13 3.96 21.74
C GLY A 110 4.06 3.54 22.89
N ALA A 111 5.16 2.82 22.65
CA ALA A 111 6.14 2.52 23.69
C ALA A 111 7.13 3.70 23.82
N VAL A 112 6.75 4.64 24.66
CA VAL A 112 7.66 5.63 25.26
C VAL A 112 8.65 4.89 26.16
N VAL A 113 9.95 5.03 25.89
CA VAL A 113 11.01 5.22 26.89
C VAL A 113 12.19 5.92 26.25
#